data_AF-S8C3Y3-F1
#
_entry.id   AF-S8C3Y3-F1
#
_cell.length_a   1.000
_cell.length_b   1.000
_cell.length_c   1.000
_cell.angle_alpha   90.00
_cell.angle_beta   90.00
_cell.angle_gamma   90.00
#
_symmetry.space_group_name_H-M   'P 1'
#
loop_
_entity.id
_entity.type
_entity.pdbx_description
1 polymer ?
#
loop_
_entity_poly.entity_id
_entity_poly.type
_entity_poly.pdbx_seq_one_letter_code
_entity_poly.pdbx_strand_id
1 'polypeptide(L)'
;CGGGKWKLVKGQLILAKGELRDTLYRVTLRKNKADFCATLQKSEAGLWHRRLGHLSTRGVDILKKKGLIKFQGNEGQQVCENCVFGKQHKVSFETFRPQKKGRLELVFSDV
;
A
#
# COMPACT_ATOMS: atom_id res chain seq x y z
N CYS A 1 17.08 31.90 -6.54
CA CYS A 1 17.87 32.09 -5.30
C CYS A 1 16.92 32.19 -4.09
N GLY A 2 17.00 31.23 -3.16
CA GLY A 2 16.89 31.45 -1.70
C GLY A 2 15.54 31.71 -1.02
N GLY A 3 14.41 31.82 -1.72
CA GLY A 3 13.17 32.34 -1.10
C GLY A 3 12.49 31.47 -0.03
N GLY A 4 13.01 30.28 0.28
CA GLY A 4 12.50 29.37 1.33
C GLY A 4 11.03 28.94 1.18
N LYS A 5 10.31 29.37 0.15
CA LYS A 5 8.86 29.20 0.03
C LYS A 5 8.53 28.26 -1.11
N TRP A 6 7.69 27.26 -0.84
CA TRP A 6 7.16 26.35 -1.85
C TRP A 6 5.64 26.19 -1.70
N LYS A 7 4.97 25.76 -2.77
CA LYS A 7 3.54 25.48 -2.80
C LYS A 7 3.28 24.21 -3.61
N LEU A 8 2.43 23.33 -3.10
CA LEU A 8 1.91 22.17 -3.81
C LEU A 8 0.51 22.49 -4.33
N VAL A 9 0.30 22.36 -5.64
CA VAL A 9 -0.90 22.83 -6.34
C VAL A 9 -1.46 21.69 -7.21
N LYS A 10 -2.79 21.56 -7.25
CA LYS A 10 -3.53 20.68 -8.17
C LYS A 10 -4.58 21.53 -8.90
N GLY A 11 -4.33 21.85 -10.17
CA GLY A 11 -5.14 22.82 -10.92
C GLY A 11 -5.03 24.22 -10.30
N GLN A 12 -6.16 24.82 -9.93
CA GLN A 12 -6.19 26.11 -9.21
C GLN A 12 -6.17 25.95 -7.68
N LEU A 13 -6.21 24.71 -7.16
CA LEU A 13 -6.25 24.43 -5.73
C LEU A 13 -4.84 24.31 -5.14
N ILE A 14 -4.52 25.14 -4.14
CA ILE A 14 -3.29 25.00 -3.35
C ILE A 14 -3.53 24.00 -2.21
N LEU A 15 -2.89 22.83 -2.31
CA LEU A 15 -3.02 21.72 -1.35
C LEU A 15 -2.14 21.95 -0.10
N ALA A 16 -0.92 22.43 -0.31
CA ALA A 16 0.04 22.70 0.76
C ALA A 16 0.92 23.90 0.41
N LYS A 17 1.42 24.57 1.44
CA LYS A 17 2.46 25.59 1.32
C LYS A 17 3.54 25.29 2.35
N GLY A 18 4.80 25.54 2.03
CA GLY A 18 5.89 25.42 2.98
C GLY A 18 6.78 26.65 2.98
N GLU A 19 7.29 26.99 4.15
CA GLU A 19 8.27 28.05 4.36
C GLU A 19 9.46 27.47 5.15
N LEU A 20 10.67 27.63 4.63
CA LEU A 20 11.91 27.28 5.30
C LEU A 20 12.09 28.23 6.47
N ARG A 21 12.18 27.66 7.67
CA ARG A 21 12.56 28.36 8.89
C ARG A 21 13.74 27.61 9.47
N ASP A 22 14.84 28.33 9.65
CA ASP A 22 16.13 27.76 10.05
C ASP A 22 16.58 26.68 9.05
N THR A 23 16.59 25.42 9.48
CA THR A 23 16.95 24.25 8.67
C THR A 23 15.76 23.40 8.24
N LEU A 24 14.53 23.75 8.64
CA LEU A 24 13.33 22.93 8.42
C LEU A 24 12.22 23.68 7.69
N TYR A 25 11.51 22.98 6.82
CA TYR A 25 10.30 23.52 6.17
C TYR A 25 9.09 23.36 7.08
N ARG A 26 8.49 24.48 7.49
CA ARG A 26 7.18 24.49 8.16
C ARG A 26 6.09 24.41 7.10
N VAL A 27 5.33 23.32 7.12
CA VAL A 27 4.28 23.04 6.13
C VAL A 27 2.91 23.43 6.69
N THR A 28 2.21 24.29 5.97
CA THR A 28 0.81 24.64 6.23
C THR A 28 -0.07 23.92 5.21
N LEU A 29 -0.85 22.96 5.70
CA LEU A 29 -1.83 22.24 4.91
C LEU A 29 -3.17 22.99 4.96
N ARG A 30 -3.79 23.21 3.79
CA ARG A 30 -5.17 23.67 3.75
C ARG A 30 -6.03 22.48 4.14
N LYS A 31 -6.45 22.40 5.42
CA LYS A 31 -7.35 21.35 5.92
C LYS A 31 -8.70 21.46 5.22
N ASN A 32 -8.85 20.86 4.06
CA ASN A 32 -10.16 20.54 3.54
C ASN A 32 -10.47 19.12 4.02
N LYS A 33 -11.40 18.96 4.96
CA LYS A 33 -11.82 17.63 5.48
C LYS A 33 -12.23 16.70 4.32
N ALA A 34 -12.68 17.27 3.20
CA ALA A 34 -13.09 16.55 2.00
C ALA A 34 -11.90 16.02 1.16
N ASP A 35 -10.83 16.79 0.96
CA ASP A 35 -9.80 16.44 -0.05
C ASP A 35 -8.74 15.45 0.46
N PHE A 36 -8.48 15.41 1.77
CA PHE A 36 -7.59 14.39 2.35
C PHE A 36 -8.29 13.02 2.45
N CYS A 37 -9.63 13.00 2.41
CA CYS A 37 -10.46 11.80 2.45
C CYS A 37 -10.90 11.32 1.05
N ALA A 38 -10.77 12.15 0.00
CA ALA A 38 -11.29 11.85 -1.34
C ALA A 38 -10.60 10.67 -2.07
N THR A 39 -9.48 10.15 -1.57
CA THR A 39 -8.89 8.89 -2.08
C THR A 39 -9.41 7.63 -1.37
N LEU A 40 -10.34 7.79 -0.42
CA LEU A 40 -10.81 6.73 0.46
C LEU A 40 -12.35 6.73 0.52
N GLN A 41 -13.02 6.42 -0.59
CA GLN A 41 -14.23 5.59 -0.51
C GLN A 41 -13.80 4.16 -0.11
N LYS A 42 -13.14 4.04 1.03
CA LYS A 42 -12.62 2.79 1.52
C LYS A 42 -13.01 2.71 2.97
N SER A 43 -13.50 1.53 3.29
CA SER A 43 -14.02 1.16 4.58
C SER A 43 -12.94 1.46 5.67
N GLU A 44 -13.34 1.88 6.87
CA GLU A 44 -12.42 2.25 7.96
C GLU A 44 -11.43 1.11 8.34
N ALA A 45 -11.86 -0.14 8.32
CA ALA A 45 -11.05 -1.34 8.40
C ALA A 45 -10.04 -1.43 7.25
N GLY A 46 -10.45 -1.10 6.02
CA GLY A 46 -9.57 -1.03 4.85
C GLY A 46 -8.51 0.07 4.98
N LEU A 47 -8.80 1.14 5.71
CA LEU A 47 -7.84 2.17 6.07
C LEU A 47 -6.83 1.65 7.11
N TRP A 48 -7.30 1.00 8.18
CA TRP A 48 -6.44 0.39 9.18
C TRP A 48 -5.53 -0.70 8.60
N HIS A 49 -6.08 -1.53 7.71
CA HIS A 49 -5.32 -2.51 6.91
C HIS A 49 -4.08 -1.88 6.25
N ARG A 50 -4.25 -0.75 5.55
CA ARG A 50 -3.13 -0.05 4.88
C ARG A 50 -2.17 0.61 5.86
N ARG A 51 -2.69 1.29 6.89
CA ARG A 51 -1.86 1.98 7.91
C ARG A 51 -0.94 1.01 8.65
N LEU A 52 -1.38 -0.22 8.85
CA LEU A 52 -0.64 -1.27 9.57
C LEU A 52 0.19 -2.17 8.64
N GLY A 53 0.58 -1.66 7.46
CA GLY A 53 1.45 -2.39 6.55
C GLY A 53 0.75 -3.56 5.84
N HIS A 54 -0.48 -3.34 5.38
CA HIS A 54 -1.28 -4.36 4.68
C HIS A 54 -1.57 -5.60 5.56
N LEU A 55 -1.95 -5.37 6.82
CA LEU A 55 -2.30 -6.41 7.80
C LEU A 55 -3.56 -7.19 7.37
N SER A 56 -3.64 -8.50 7.60
CA SER A 56 -4.86 -9.25 7.24
C SER A 56 -6.13 -8.66 7.88
N THR A 57 -7.28 -8.81 7.22
CA THR A 57 -8.58 -8.38 7.76
C THR A 57 -8.82 -8.95 9.17
N ARG A 58 -8.50 -10.25 9.34
CA ARG A 58 -8.51 -10.92 10.65
C ARG A 58 -7.60 -10.24 11.69
N GLY A 59 -6.41 -9.78 11.27
CA GLY A 59 -5.50 -9.05 12.15
C GLY A 59 -6.09 -7.71 12.60
N VAL A 60 -6.70 -6.97 11.67
CA VAL A 60 -7.42 -5.72 11.98
C VAL A 60 -8.58 -5.98 12.96
N ASP A 61 -9.35 -7.06 12.76
CA ASP A 61 -10.44 -7.43 13.68
C ASP A 61 -9.95 -7.78 15.09
N ILE A 62 -8.82 -8.49 15.19
CA ILE A 62 -8.20 -8.79 16.50
C ILE A 62 -7.78 -7.51 17.21
N LEU A 63 -7.19 -6.56 16.50
CA LEU A 63 -6.78 -5.28 17.08
C LEU A 63 -7.98 -4.45 17.54
N LYS A 64 -9.07 -4.47 16.78
CA LYS A 64 -10.35 -3.85 17.18
C LYS A 64 -10.90 -4.49 18.46
N LYS A 65 -10.95 -5.82 18.51
CA LYS A 65 -11.43 -6.58 19.69
C LYS A 65 -10.57 -6.34 20.93
N LYS A 66 -9.25 -6.17 20.76
CA LYS A 66 -8.32 -5.80 21.84
C LYS A 66 -8.38 -4.32 22.24
N GLY A 67 -9.23 -3.51 21.58
CA GLY A 67 -9.35 -2.07 21.86
C GLY A 67 -8.16 -1.22 21.40
N LEU A 68 -7.23 -1.79 20.62
CA LEU A 68 -6.02 -1.08 20.17
C LEU A 68 -6.30 -0.13 19.00
N ILE A 69 -7.36 -0.39 18.25
CA ILE A 69 -7.83 0.47 17.16
C ILE A 69 -9.36 0.61 17.23
N LYS A 70 -9.88 1.76 16.78
CA LYS A 70 -11.32 2.07 16.81
C LYS A 70 -11.80 2.40 15.40
N PHE A 71 -12.89 1.76 14.98
CA PHE A 71 -13.63 2.07 13.76
C PHE A 71 -15.03 1.43 13.81
N GLN A 72 -15.98 2.04 13.10
CA GLN A 72 -17.37 1.64 12.96
C GLN A 72 -17.53 0.64 11.80
N GLY A 73 -18.52 -0.27 11.92
CA GLY A 73 -18.84 -1.27 10.91
C GLY A 73 -18.05 -2.59 11.02
N ASN A 74 -18.66 -3.65 10.46
CA ASN A 74 -18.02 -4.93 10.17
C ASN A 74 -17.79 -4.95 8.67
N GLU A 75 -16.63 -4.49 8.27
CA GLU A 75 -16.39 -4.24 6.87
C GLU A 75 -15.87 -5.53 6.25
N GLY A 76 -16.72 -6.14 5.42
CA GLY A 76 -16.40 -7.31 4.64
C GLY A 76 -15.08 -7.15 3.88
N GLN A 77 -14.49 -8.29 3.51
CA GLN A 77 -13.20 -8.38 2.83
C GLN A 77 -13.10 -7.38 1.66
N GLN A 78 -12.51 -6.21 1.92
CA GLN A 78 -12.06 -5.34 0.84
C GLN A 78 -10.87 -6.03 0.19
N VAL A 79 -11.01 -6.38 -1.09
CA VAL A 79 -9.88 -6.87 -1.88
C VAL A 79 -8.89 -5.72 -2.05
N CYS A 80 -7.68 -5.91 -1.54
CA CYS A 80 -6.59 -4.97 -1.71
C CYS A 80 -5.68 -5.44 -2.83
N GLU A 81 -5.68 -4.73 -3.96
CA GLU A 81 -4.82 -5.01 -5.13
C GLU A 81 -3.36 -5.19 -4.73
N ASN A 82 -2.79 -4.28 -3.93
CA ASN A 82 -1.41 -4.38 -3.44
C ASN A 82 -1.15 -5.67 -2.64
N CYS A 83 -2.14 -6.19 -1.92
CA CYS A 83 -2.00 -7.47 -1.23
C CYS A 83 -2.07 -8.64 -2.18
N VAL A 84 -2.94 -8.57 -3.19
CA VAL A 84 -3.05 -9.61 -4.22
C VAL A 84 -1.72 -9.70 -4.97
N PHE A 85 -1.19 -8.60 -5.48
CA PHE A 85 0.06 -8.59 -6.23
C PHE A 85 1.30 -8.79 -5.33
N GLY A 86 1.28 -8.28 -4.10
CA GLY A 86 2.45 -8.31 -3.21
C GLY A 86 2.56 -9.52 -2.29
N LYS A 87 1.44 -10.21 -2.00
CA LYS A 87 1.41 -11.39 -1.11
C LYS A 87 0.94 -12.66 -1.82
N GLN A 88 0.90 -12.67 -3.15
CA GLN A 88 0.64 -13.90 -3.89
C GLN A 88 1.70 -14.93 -3.54
N HIS A 89 1.28 -16.07 -2.99
CA HIS A 89 2.17 -17.21 -2.82
C HIS A 89 2.56 -17.67 -4.23
N LYS A 90 3.86 -17.80 -4.49
CA LYS A 90 4.35 -18.38 -5.75
C LYS A 90 3.74 -19.79 -5.84
N VAL A 91 2.87 -20.01 -6.82
CA VAL A 91 2.38 -21.36 -7.09
C VAL A 91 3.57 -22.26 -7.36
N SER A 92 3.58 -23.45 -6.79
CA SER A 92 4.60 -24.44 -7.12
C SER A 92 4.47 -24.74 -8.60
N PHE A 93 5.56 -24.56 -9.34
CA PHE A 93 5.63 -25.13 -10.68
C PHE A 93 5.59 -26.65 -10.52
N GLU A 94 4.82 -27.33 -11.37
CA GLU A 94 5.01 -28.76 -11.56
C GLU A 94 6.47 -28.96 -11.98
N THR A 95 7.24 -29.61 -11.11
CA THR A 95 8.61 -29.98 -11.46
C THR A 95 8.53 -31.14 -12.45
N PHE A 96 8.44 -30.83 -13.74
CA PHE A 96 8.76 -31.81 -14.76
C PHE A 96 10.26 -32.08 -14.68
N ARG A 97 10.61 -33.20 -14.06
CA ARG A 97 11.98 -33.74 -14.12
C ARG A 97 12.03 -34.68 -15.32
N PRO A 98 12.60 -34.28 -16.47
CA PRO A 98 12.82 -35.23 -17.55
C PRO A 98 13.75 -36.34 -17.03
N GLN A 99 13.18 -37.53 -16.82
CA GLN A 99 13.92 -38.72 -16.42
C GLN A 99 14.57 -39.31 -17.68
N LYS A 100 15.91 -39.36 -17.72
CA LYS A 100 16.63 -40.06 -18.78
C LYS A 100 16.44 -41.56 -18.57
N LYS A 101 15.95 -42.29 -19.59
CA LYS A 101 15.85 -43.76 -19.57
C LYS A 101 17.05 -44.42 -20.24
N GLY A 102 17.77 -43.70 -21.12
CA GLY A 102 18.95 -44.17 -21.85
C GLY A 102 20.05 -43.12 -22.03
N ARG A 103 21.22 -43.53 -22.56
CA ARG A 103 22.34 -42.63 -22.89
C ARG A 103 21.93 -41.68 -24.02
N LEU A 104 22.28 -40.40 -23.88
CA LEU A 104 22.08 -39.31 -24.86
C LEU A 104 20.62 -38.87 -25.13
N GLU A 105 19.63 -39.32 -24.35
CA GLU A 105 18.21 -38.94 -24.60
C GLU A 105 17.85 -37.49 -24.25
N LEU A 106 18.69 -36.78 -23.51
CA LEU A 106 18.42 -35.41 -23.08
C LEU A 106 19.68 -34.57 -23.14
N VAL A 107 19.68 -33.61 -24.06
CA VAL A 107 20.72 -32.60 -24.29
C VAL A 107 20.10 -31.24 -24.00
N PHE A 108 20.74 -30.47 -23.11
CA PHE A 108 20.38 -29.08 -22.84
C PHE A 108 21.39 -28.20 -23.57
N SER A 109 20.90 -27.25 -24.37
CA SER A 109 21.70 -26.22 -25.02
C SER A 109 21.07 -24.87 -24.73
N ASP A 110 21.87 -23.94 -24.22
CA ASP A 110 21.53 -22.52 -24.07
C ASP A 110 22.47 -21.72 -24.98
N VAL A 111 22.04 -20.54 -25.44
CA VAL A 111 22.80 -19.70 -26.40
C VAL A 111 23.56 -18.60 -25.68
#